data_AF-X6K5Q3-F1
#
_entry.id   AF-X6K5Q3-F1
#
_cell.length_a   1.000
_cell.length_b   1.000
_cell.length_c   1.000
_cell.angle_alpha   90.00
_cell.angle_beta   90.00
_cell.angle_gamma   90.00
#
_symmetry.space_group_name_H-M   'P 1'
#
loop_
_entity.id
_entity.type
_entity.pdbx_description
1 polymer ?
#
loop_
_entity_poly.entity_id
_entity_poly.type
_entity_poly.pdbx_seq_one_letter_code
_entity_poly.pdbx_strand_id
1 'polypeptide(L)'
;MNLRGIIAAEKSAVDTGDWKRGEIPRSKWPSRRAKAKAYKYGPLYQWRILFFQAAGQDCRVLLLFNESKRIFRATLGVTKGGETLVICDYEYHASEPGWHCHARCSDLAGINSAHNRFGGVRLPKAGSFHRRTEFRHLKQPLSAQTAFNCAISIFKIDRAEGMV
;
A
#
# COMPACT_ATOMS: atom_id res chain seq x y z
N MET A 1 10.06 -0.91 16.66
CA MET A 1 8.68 -0.86 16.11
C MET A 1 8.59 -1.78 14.91
N ASN A 2 7.47 -2.48 14.67
CA ASN A 2 7.31 -3.40 13.52
C ASN A 2 6.00 -3.15 12.74
N LEU A 3 5.80 -3.86 11.61
CA LEU A 3 4.63 -3.71 10.75
C LEU A 3 3.28 -3.86 11.49
N ARG A 4 3.15 -4.88 12.34
CA ARG A 4 1.91 -5.12 13.10
C ARG A 4 1.63 -3.98 14.06
N GLY A 5 2.66 -3.47 14.74
CA GLY A 5 2.58 -2.31 15.61
C GLY A 5 2.07 -1.07 14.88
N ILE A 6 2.60 -0.74 13.69
CA ILE A 6 2.12 0.39 12.89
C ILE A 6 0.65 0.23 12.50
N ILE A 7 0.25 -0.94 11.98
CA ILE A 7 -1.14 -1.16 11.55
C ILE A 7 -2.10 -1.07 12.73
N ALA A 8 -1.72 -1.57 13.90
CA ALA A 8 -2.56 -1.56 15.09
C ALA A 8 -2.61 -0.21 15.82
N ALA A 9 -1.57 0.63 15.69
CA ALA A 9 -1.49 1.92 16.35
C ALA A 9 -2.62 2.87 15.91
N GLU A 10 -2.95 3.80 16.79
CA GLU A 10 -3.85 4.92 16.46
C GLU A 10 -3.27 5.74 15.30
N LYS A 11 -4.17 6.25 14.46
CA LYS A 11 -3.85 7.02 13.26
C LYS A 11 -4.26 8.46 13.48
N SER A 12 -3.37 9.41 13.20
CA SER A 12 -3.66 10.84 13.31
C SER A 12 -3.15 11.58 12.07
N ALA A 13 -3.55 12.86 11.93
CA ALA A 13 -3.22 13.70 10.78
C ALA A 13 -3.49 12.98 9.44
N VAL A 14 -4.65 12.34 9.33
CA VAL A 14 -5.02 11.55 8.15
C VAL A 14 -5.37 12.48 6.99
N ASP A 15 -4.65 12.37 5.88
CA ASP A 15 -5.00 12.93 4.58
C ASP A 15 -5.22 11.76 3.61
N THR A 16 -6.40 11.67 3.02
CA THR A 16 -6.74 10.57 2.13
C THR A 16 -6.40 10.86 0.66
N GLY A 17 -6.13 12.12 0.29
CA GLY A 17 -5.84 12.55 -1.08
C GLY A 17 -6.91 12.18 -2.11
N ASP A 18 -6.60 12.36 -3.39
CA ASP A 18 -7.48 12.03 -4.52
C ASP A 18 -6.90 10.96 -5.44
N TRP A 19 -7.77 10.29 -6.20
CA TRP A 19 -7.36 9.42 -7.30
C TRP A 19 -6.80 10.24 -8.47
N LYS A 20 -5.64 9.84 -8.98
CA LYS A 20 -4.93 10.46 -10.09
C LYS A 20 -4.43 9.41 -11.08
N ARG A 21 -3.94 9.87 -12.23
CA ARG A 21 -3.30 9.06 -13.28
C ARG A 21 -1.93 9.65 -13.63
N GLY A 22 -1.11 8.87 -14.31
CA GLY A 22 0.21 9.31 -14.78
C GLY A 22 1.28 9.22 -13.70
N GLU A 23 2.26 10.12 -13.76
CA GLU A 23 3.42 10.11 -12.87
C GLU A 23 3.06 10.46 -11.43
N ILE A 24 3.58 9.69 -10.47
CA ILE A 24 3.47 10.02 -9.05
C ILE A 24 4.56 11.05 -8.68
N PRO A 25 4.18 12.23 -8.16
CA PRO A 25 5.16 13.21 -7.71
C PRO A 25 6.05 12.67 -6.58
N ARG A 26 7.37 12.91 -6.68
CA ARG A 26 8.33 12.49 -5.65
C ARG A 26 8.05 13.10 -4.27
N SER A 27 7.41 14.27 -4.20
CA SER A 27 7.00 14.88 -2.93
C SER A 27 5.92 14.06 -2.22
N LYS A 28 5.03 13.40 -2.98
CA LYS A 28 3.95 12.56 -2.44
C LYS A 28 4.43 11.14 -2.14
N TRP A 29 5.40 10.61 -2.90
CA TRP A 29 6.06 9.33 -2.60
C TRP A 29 7.60 9.41 -2.74
N PRO A 30 8.30 9.89 -1.70
CA PRO A 30 9.74 10.09 -1.73
C PRO A 30 10.48 8.78 -1.96
N SER A 31 11.29 8.74 -3.00
CA SER A 31 12.05 7.55 -3.36
C SER A 31 13.24 7.98 -4.22
N ARG A 32 14.31 8.49 -3.60
CA ARG A 32 15.41 9.14 -4.33
C ARG A 32 16.20 8.13 -5.17
N ARG A 33 16.21 6.86 -4.75
CA ARG A 33 16.89 5.76 -5.46
C ARG A 33 16.04 5.05 -6.52
N ALA A 34 14.73 5.25 -6.54
CA ALA A 34 13.90 4.66 -7.57
C ALA A 34 14.09 5.39 -8.90
N LYS A 35 14.36 4.63 -9.96
CA LYS A 35 14.38 5.16 -11.32
C LYS A 35 13.00 5.75 -11.63
N ALA A 36 12.92 6.87 -12.36
CA ALA A 36 11.65 7.53 -12.68
C ALA A 36 10.61 6.58 -13.30
N LYS A 37 11.07 5.58 -14.08
CA LYS A 37 10.21 4.52 -14.66
C LYS A 37 9.51 3.62 -13.64
N ALA A 38 9.98 3.54 -12.40
CA ALA A 38 9.39 2.69 -11.36
C ALA A 38 8.02 3.20 -10.87
N TYR A 39 7.67 4.46 -11.17
CA TYR A 39 6.38 5.07 -10.83
C TYR A 39 5.63 5.63 -12.05
N LYS A 40 6.05 5.23 -13.25
CA LYS A 40 5.30 5.49 -14.49
C LYS A 40 4.43 4.29 -14.77
N TYR A 41 3.20 4.34 -14.29
CA TYR A 41 2.20 3.33 -14.60
C TYR A 41 1.53 3.65 -15.93
N GLY A 42 1.10 2.61 -16.65
CA GLY A 42 0.38 2.79 -17.91
C GLY A 42 -0.91 3.61 -17.73
N PRO A 43 -1.47 4.18 -18.80
CA PRO A 43 -2.59 5.15 -18.74
C PRO A 43 -3.88 4.61 -18.09
N LEU A 44 -4.03 3.28 -18.05
CA LEU A 44 -5.15 2.58 -17.42
C LEU A 44 -5.01 2.39 -15.91
N TYR A 45 -3.85 2.71 -15.35
CA TYR A 45 -3.67 2.68 -13.91
C TYR A 45 -4.08 3.99 -13.27
N GLN A 46 -4.78 3.87 -12.14
CA GLN A 46 -5.07 4.98 -11.24
C GLN A 46 -4.32 4.77 -9.93
N TRP A 47 -3.85 5.85 -9.33
CA TRP A 47 -3.17 5.83 -8.05
C TRP A 47 -3.73 6.88 -7.10
N ARG A 48 -3.62 6.62 -5.79
CA ARG A 48 -4.00 7.53 -4.71
C ARG A 48 -2.99 7.37 -3.60
N ILE A 49 -2.65 8.45 -2.90
CA ILE A 49 -1.72 8.39 -1.76
C ILE A 49 -2.44 8.91 -0.53
N LEU A 50 -2.41 8.10 0.53
CA LEU A 50 -2.87 8.48 1.86
C LEU A 50 -1.66 8.78 2.73
N PHE A 51 -1.81 9.75 3.63
CA PHE A 51 -0.84 10.16 4.64
C PHE A 51 -1.47 10.02 6.01
N PHE A 52 -0.68 9.60 6.99
CA PHE A 52 -1.07 9.62 8.40
C PHE A 52 0.16 9.47 9.29
N GLN A 53 0.03 9.87 10.55
CA GLN A 53 0.98 9.53 11.60
C GLN A 53 0.52 8.28 12.33
N ALA A 54 1.46 7.39 12.65
CA ALA A 54 1.18 6.20 13.47
C ALA A 54 2.40 5.81 14.29
N ALA A 55 2.23 5.70 15.62
CA ALA A 55 3.31 5.34 16.56
C ALA A 55 4.62 6.15 16.34
N GLY A 56 4.47 7.46 16.16
CA GLY A 56 5.58 8.39 15.93
C GLY A 56 6.25 8.28 14.55
N GLN A 57 5.62 7.60 13.58
CA GLN A 57 6.13 7.46 12.21
C GLN A 57 5.27 8.24 11.22
N ASP A 58 5.90 8.92 10.25
CA ASP A 58 5.25 9.45 9.05
C ASP A 58 4.97 8.29 8.10
N CYS A 59 3.70 7.90 7.99
CA CYS A 59 3.26 6.78 7.20
C CYS A 59 2.54 7.23 5.93
N ARG A 60 2.77 6.46 4.86
CA ARG A 60 2.12 6.67 3.57
C ARG A 60 1.59 5.35 3.03
N VAL A 61 0.41 5.40 2.41
CA VAL A 61 -0.13 4.27 1.66
C VAL A 61 -0.30 4.68 0.20
N LEU A 62 0.44 4.04 -0.69
CA LEU A 62 0.25 4.16 -2.13
C LEU A 62 -0.75 3.11 -2.59
N LEU A 63 -1.89 3.57 -3.07
CA LEU A 63 -2.86 2.76 -3.78
C LEU A 63 -2.57 2.83 -5.27
N LEU A 64 -2.70 1.69 -5.93
CA LEU A 64 -2.61 1.57 -7.37
C LEU A 64 -3.61 0.53 -7.83
N PHE A 65 -4.44 0.85 -8.82
CA PHE A 65 -5.30 -0.16 -9.43
C PHE A 65 -5.44 0.00 -10.93
N ASN A 66 -5.82 -1.10 -11.58
CA ASN A 66 -6.22 -1.17 -12.97
C ASN A 66 -7.46 -2.06 -13.04
N GLU A 67 -8.61 -1.44 -13.31
CA GLU A 67 -9.91 -2.11 -13.33
C GLU A 67 -9.98 -3.17 -14.44
N SER A 68 -9.54 -2.82 -15.66
CA SER A 68 -9.55 -3.74 -16.81
C SER A 68 -8.70 -5.00 -16.57
N LYS A 69 -7.49 -4.83 -16.00
CA LYS A 69 -6.62 -5.96 -15.66
C LYS A 69 -6.99 -6.62 -14.33
N ARG A 70 -7.93 -6.04 -13.58
CA ARG A 70 -8.30 -6.44 -12.21
C ARG A 70 -7.08 -6.61 -11.31
N ILE A 71 -6.21 -5.60 -11.33
CA ILE A 71 -5.02 -5.52 -10.49
C ILE A 71 -5.22 -4.43 -9.45
N PHE A 72 -4.93 -4.72 -8.19
CA PHE A 72 -4.90 -3.75 -7.11
C PHE A 72 -3.65 -3.94 -6.26
N ARG A 73 -3.05 -2.84 -5.83
CA ARG A 73 -1.92 -2.81 -4.90
C ARG A 73 -2.15 -1.73 -3.85
N ALA A 74 -1.84 -2.07 -2.61
CA ALA A 74 -1.85 -1.16 -1.47
C ALA A 74 -0.52 -1.30 -0.72
N THR A 75 0.37 -0.34 -0.97
CA THR A 75 1.74 -0.34 -0.47
C THR A 75 1.86 0.60 0.72
N LEU A 76 2.16 0.08 1.91
CA LEU A 76 2.45 0.86 3.11
C LEU A 76 3.95 1.10 3.24
N GLY A 77 4.31 2.36 3.48
CA GLY A 77 5.68 2.76 3.78
C GLY A 77 5.76 3.77 4.91
N VAL A 78 6.97 3.89 5.46
CA VAL A 78 7.35 4.90 6.45
C VAL A 78 8.36 5.85 5.82
N THR A 79 8.12 7.15 5.89
CA THR A 79 9.02 8.15 5.33
C THR A 79 10.03 8.62 6.38
N LYS A 80 11.32 8.50 6.07
CA LYS A 80 12.42 8.99 6.91
C LYS A 80 13.56 9.51 6.04
N GLY A 81 14.11 10.68 6.37
CA GLY A 81 15.23 11.28 5.63
C GLY A 81 14.92 11.56 4.14
N GLY A 82 13.65 11.80 3.81
CA GLY A 82 13.21 12.02 2.43
C GLY A 82 13.21 10.76 1.55
N GLU A 83 13.12 9.58 2.17
CA GLU A 83 12.95 8.27 1.52
C GLU A 83 11.75 7.55 2.14
N THR A 84 10.96 6.86 1.31
CA THR A 84 9.86 6.02 1.77
C THR A 84 10.35 4.58 1.86
N LEU A 85 10.50 4.09 3.08
CA LEU A 85 10.78 2.70 3.36
C LEU A 85 9.49 1.89 3.21
N VAL A 86 9.40 1.06 2.16
CA VAL A 86 8.28 0.12 1.99
C VAL A 86 8.37 -1.01 3.01
N ILE A 87 7.31 -1.22 3.77
CA ILE A 87 7.24 -2.24 4.83
C ILE A 87 6.19 -3.31 4.56
N CYS A 88 5.21 -3.01 3.71
CA CYS A 88 4.16 -3.95 3.34
C CYS A 88 3.58 -3.59 1.96
N ASP A 89 3.33 -4.59 1.12
CA ASP A 89 2.68 -4.41 -0.18
C ASP A 89 1.61 -5.50 -0.37
N TYR A 90 0.35 -5.13 -0.19
CA TYR A 90 -0.78 -6.02 -0.48
C TYR A 90 -1.10 -5.93 -1.95
N GLU A 91 -1.14 -7.06 -2.63
CA GLU A 91 -1.41 -7.15 -4.06
C GLU A 91 -2.55 -8.12 -4.33
N TYR A 92 -3.43 -7.74 -5.26
CA TYR A 92 -4.45 -8.59 -5.84
C TYR A 92 -4.26 -8.62 -7.36
N HIS A 93 -4.20 -9.82 -7.91
CA HIS A 93 -4.14 -10.05 -9.35
C HIS A 93 -5.16 -11.13 -9.72
N ALA A 94 -6.17 -10.78 -10.52
CA ALA A 94 -7.22 -11.75 -10.89
C ALA A 94 -6.70 -12.92 -11.75
N SER A 95 -5.57 -12.74 -12.43
CA SER A 95 -4.91 -13.77 -13.25
C SER A 95 -4.01 -14.72 -12.45
N GLU A 96 -3.86 -14.51 -11.15
CA GLU A 96 -3.05 -15.32 -10.23
C GLU A 96 -3.96 -15.97 -9.16
N PRO A 97 -3.44 -16.66 -8.11
CA PRO A 97 -4.25 -17.11 -6.97
C PRO A 97 -4.98 -15.97 -6.20
N GLY A 98 -4.88 -14.73 -6.68
CA GLY A 98 -5.55 -13.55 -6.15
C GLY A 98 -4.66 -12.78 -5.20
N TRP A 99 -5.14 -12.61 -3.98
CA TRP A 99 -4.49 -11.82 -2.95
C TRP A 99 -3.17 -12.44 -2.49
N HIS A 100 -2.19 -11.57 -2.25
CA HIS A 100 -0.98 -11.87 -1.50
C HIS A 100 -0.41 -10.59 -0.90
N CYS A 101 0.58 -10.73 -0.03
CA CYS A 101 1.23 -9.63 0.66
C CYS A 101 2.74 -9.87 0.69
N HIS A 102 3.52 -8.84 0.38
CA HIS A 102 4.96 -8.82 0.65
C HIS A 102 5.20 -7.98 1.90
N ALA A 103 5.61 -8.61 3.00
CA ALA A 103 5.74 -7.94 4.30
C ALA A 103 7.17 -8.01 4.84
N ARG A 104 7.64 -6.91 5.43
CA ARG A 104 8.87 -6.88 6.24
C ARG A 104 8.48 -6.98 7.71
N CYS A 105 8.71 -8.15 8.29
CA CYS A 105 8.26 -8.47 9.64
C CYS A 105 9.29 -8.11 10.74
N SER A 106 10.49 -7.69 10.37
CA SER A 106 11.54 -7.25 11.29
C SER A 106 11.24 -5.88 11.92
N ASP A 107 12.04 -5.47 12.90
CA ASP A 107 12.00 -4.09 13.40
C ASP A 107 12.36 -3.10 12.28
N LEU A 108 11.62 -1.98 12.20
CA LEU A 108 11.85 -0.93 11.23
C LEU A 108 13.28 -0.38 11.26
N ALA A 109 13.89 -0.29 12.45
CA ALA A 109 15.25 0.20 12.62
C ALA A 109 16.29 -0.68 11.88
N GLY A 110 16.00 -1.97 11.72
CA GLY A 110 16.86 -2.92 11.01
C GLY A 110 16.61 -2.99 9.50
N ILE A 111 15.65 -2.25 8.97
CA ILE A 111 15.30 -2.33 7.54
C ILE A 111 16.03 -1.25 6.75
N ASN A 112 16.80 -1.68 5.75
CA ASN A 112 17.46 -0.75 4.85
C ASN A 112 16.44 -0.05 3.92
N SER A 113 16.31 1.27 4.09
CA SER A 113 15.43 2.13 3.28
C SER A 113 15.82 2.22 1.80
N ALA A 114 17.03 1.79 1.43
CA ALA A 114 17.46 1.72 0.03
C ALA A 114 16.75 0.62 -0.76
N HIS A 115 16.19 -0.38 -0.09
CA HIS A 115 15.51 -1.49 -0.74
C HIS A 115 14.01 -1.18 -0.73
N ASN A 116 13.41 -0.91 -1.88
CA ASN A 116 11.98 -0.56 -1.97
C ASN A 116 11.06 -1.74 -2.31
N ARG A 117 11.61 -2.94 -2.58
CA ARG A 117 10.81 -4.13 -2.91
C ARG A 117 11.39 -5.45 -2.41
N PHE A 118 12.71 -5.57 -2.31
CA PHE A 118 13.39 -6.81 -1.95
C PHE A 118 13.44 -7.04 -0.43
N GLY A 119 13.48 -8.29 0.01
CA GLY A 119 13.61 -8.66 1.43
C GLY A 119 12.28 -8.78 2.21
N GLY A 120 11.13 -8.63 1.55
CA GLY A 120 9.83 -8.95 2.13
C GLY A 120 9.49 -10.44 2.00
N VAL A 121 8.82 -11.01 3.01
CA VAL A 121 8.26 -12.36 2.95
C VAL A 121 6.93 -12.30 2.22
N ARG A 122 6.73 -13.18 1.22
CA ARG A 122 5.44 -13.33 0.52
C ARG A 122 4.49 -14.17 1.37
N LEU A 123 3.28 -13.65 1.60
CA LEU A 123 2.23 -14.27 2.40
C LEU A 123 0.89 -14.25 1.61
N PRO A 124 0.27 -15.41 1.35
CA PRO A 124 0.81 -16.75 1.53
C PRO A 124 1.94 -17.03 0.52
N LYS A 125 2.56 -18.23 0.60
CA LYS A 125 3.54 -18.67 -0.41
C LYS A 125 2.91 -18.68 -1.81
N ALA A 126 3.75 -18.63 -2.85
CA ALA A 126 3.29 -18.71 -4.23
C ALA A 126 2.40 -19.94 -4.45
N GLY A 127 1.34 -19.79 -5.26
CA GLY A 127 0.35 -20.84 -5.51
C GLY A 127 -0.68 -21.07 -4.40
N SER A 128 -0.49 -20.52 -3.20
CA SER A 128 -1.46 -20.64 -2.09
C SER A 128 -2.48 -19.51 -2.11
N PHE A 129 -3.67 -19.78 -1.57
CA PHE A 129 -4.75 -18.79 -1.45
C PHE A 129 -4.65 -17.98 -0.16
N HIS A 130 -4.82 -16.66 -0.26
CA HIS A 130 -4.96 -15.79 0.91
C HIS A 130 -6.38 -15.90 1.48
N ARG A 131 -6.53 -15.58 2.78
CA ARG A 131 -7.84 -15.51 3.46
C ARG A 131 -8.72 -14.33 3.00
N ARG A 132 -8.15 -13.39 2.23
CA ARG A 132 -8.84 -12.19 1.75
C ARG A 132 -9.58 -12.57 0.47
N THR A 133 -10.80 -12.08 0.32
CA THR A 133 -11.72 -12.49 -0.76
C THR A 133 -12.47 -11.33 -1.41
N GLU A 134 -12.19 -10.10 -1.02
CA GLU A 134 -12.90 -8.87 -1.40
C GLU A 134 -13.14 -8.77 -2.92
N PHE A 135 -12.08 -8.99 -3.72
CA PHE A 135 -12.15 -8.93 -5.18
C PHE A 135 -12.26 -10.30 -5.87
N ARG A 136 -12.26 -11.39 -5.08
CA ARG A 136 -12.34 -12.76 -5.59
C ARG A 136 -13.77 -13.06 -6.06
N HIS A 137 -13.90 -13.69 -7.23
CA HIS A 137 -15.20 -14.10 -7.80
C HIS A 137 -16.30 -13.01 -7.82
N LEU A 138 -15.91 -11.74 -7.96
CA LEU A 138 -16.83 -10.60 -8.01
C LEU A 138 -17.65 -10.36 -6.74
N LYS A 139 -17.21 -10.84 -5.55
CA LYS A 139 -17.86 -10.45 -4.28
C LYS A 139 -18.06 -8.94 -4.17
N GLN A 140 -17.07 -8.18 -4.63
CA GLN A 140 -17.18 -6.77 -4.97
C GLN A 140 -16.40 -6.50 -6.27
N PRO A 141 -16.91 -5.63 -7.16
CA PRO A 141 -16.14 -5.18 -8.32
C PRO A 141 -14.93 -4.38 -7.86
N LEU A 142 -13.80 -4.50 -8.57
CA LEU A 142 -12.65 -3.64 -8.33
C LEU A 142 -12.90 -2.28 -8.99
N SER A 143 -13.14 -1.26 -8.18
CA SER A 143 -13.31 0.12 -8.60
C SER A 143 -12.49 1.05 -7.71
N ALA A 144 -12.42 2.34 -8.05
CA ALA A 144 -11.76 3.35 -7.22
C ALA A 144 -12.27 3.37 -5.77
N GLN A 145 -13.59 3.21 -5.58
CA GLN A 145 -14.21 3.21 -4.26
C GLN A 145 -13.88 1.95 -3.46
N THR A 146 -14.02 0.77 -4.08
CA THR A 146 -13.79 -0.49 -3.36
C THR A 146 -12.30 -0.72 -3.10
N ALA A 147 -11.41 -0.27 -3.99
CA ALA A 147 -9.97 -0.23 -3.79
C ALA A 147 -9.59 0.64 -2.57
N PHE A 148 -10.18 1.84 -2.48
CA PHE A 148 -9.98 2.73 -1.34
C PHE A 148 -10.47 2.10 -0.03
N ASN A 149 -11.72 1.66 0.02
CA ASN A 149 -12.31 1.03 1.22
C ASN A 149 -11.51 -0.20 1.67
N CYS A 150 -11.04 -1.01 0.72
CA CYS A 150 -10.19 -2.17 1.01
C CYS A 150 -8.89 -1.74 1.70
N ALA A 151 -8.22 -0.70 1.22
CA ALA A 151 -7.00 -0.18 1.84
C ALA A 151 -7.24 0.38 3.25
N ILE A 152 -8.32 1.16 3.43
CA ILE A 152 -8.70 1.70 4.73
C ILE A 152 -8.86 0.57 5.75
N SER A 153 -9.56 -0.51 5.35
CA SER A 153 -9.75 -1.70 6.18
C SER A 153 -8.43 -2.46 6.43
N ILE A 154 -7.58 -2.64 5.41
CA ILE A 154 -6.29 -3.33 5.54
C ILE A 154 -5.40 -2.65 6.57
N PHE A 155 -5.31 -1.31 6.52
CA PHE A 155 -4.38 -0.52 7.33
C PHE A 155 -5.02 0.13 8.56
N LYS A 156 -6.32 -0.12 8.80
CA LYS A 156 -7.12 0.41 9.93
C LYS A 156 -7.03 1.93 10.04
N ILE A 157 -7.19 2.61 8.90
CA ILE A 157 -7.11 4.08 8.81
C ILE A 157 -8.42 4.74 9.30
N ASP A 158 -9.51 3.99 9.33
CA ASP A 158 -10.83 4.34 9.86
C ASP A 158 -10.87 4.57 11.38
N ARG A 159 -9.81 4.22 12.12
CA ARG A 159 -9.69 4.47 13.56
C ARG A 159 -9.16 5.87 13.91
N ALA A 160 -8.99 6.74 12.92
CA ALA A 160 -8.63 8.13 13.19
C ALA A 160 -9.86 8.89 13.71
N GLU A 161 -9.72 9.62 14.82
CA GLU A 161 -10.74 10.56 15.26
C GLU A 161 -11.12 11.52 14.12
N GLY A 162 -12.43 11.63 13.84
CA GLY A 162 -12.96 12.66 12.94
C GLY A 162 -13.30 12.24 11.50
N MET A 163 -13.29 10.96 11.13
CA MET A 163 -13.89 10.50 9.87
C MET A 163 -15.41 10.29 10.04
N VAL A 164 -16.19 11.35 9.82
CA VAL A 164 -17.65 11.33 9.61
C VAL A 164 -17.95 11.31 8.11
#